data_AF-A0A1A8JQJ1-F1
#
_entry.id   AF-A0A1A8JQJ1-F1
#
_cell.length_a   1.000
_cell.length_b   1.000
_cell.length_c   1.000
_cell.angle_alpha   90.00
_cell.angle_beta   90.00
_cell.angle_gamma   90.00
#
_symmetry.space_group_name_H-M   'P 1'
#
loop_
_entity.id
_entity.type
_entity.pdbx_description
1 polymer ?
#
loop_
_entity_poly.entity_id
_entity_poly.type
_entity_poly.pdbx_seq_one_letter_code
_entity_poly.pdbx_strand_id
1 'polypeptide(L)'
;MENKGSDEVEKLKTKFMSAWHNVKYSWALKLKTSFSRDSPVFLLGKCYHFKAEDDDCFSQTSCEASDEDCATGNVEAFRKDFASRVWLTYREDFAPLPGSTLTSDCGWGCMLRAGQMMLAQALVLHFLGREWTWSEALTLQPLDTETWTAT
;
A
#
# COMPACT_ATOMS: atom_id res chain seq x y z
N MET A 1 -1.32 -31.07 -38.93
CA MET A 1 -0.36 -31.25 -37.80
C MET A 1 0.29 -29.91 -37.40
N GLU A 2 -0.37 -28.76 -37.65
CA GLU A 2 0.24 -27.43 -37.51
C GLU A 2 -0.05 -26.68 -36.19
N ASN A 3 -0.94 -27.19 -35.33
CA ASN A 3 -1.42 -26.42 -34.18
C ASN A 3 -0.45 -26.39 -32.97
N LYS A 4 0.59 -27.22 -32.95
CA LYS A 4 1.47 -27.34 -31.78
C LYS A 4 2.54 -26.24 -31.73
N GLY A 5 2.92 -25.71 -32.89
CA GLY A 5 3.92 -24.63 -32.99
C GLY A 5 3.35 -23.26 -32.63
N SER A 6 2.09 -23.00 -32.98
CA SER A 6 1.40 -21.75 -32.64
C SER A 6 1.19 -21.60 -31.13
N ASP A 7 0.77 -22.67 -30.47
CA ASP A 7 0.45 -22.67 -29.03
C ASP A 7 1.69 -22.42 -28.16
N GLU A 8 2.84 -22.99 -28.53
CA GLU A 8 4.11 -22.73 -27.85
C GLU A 8 4.57 -21.28 -28.03
N VAL A 9 4.38 -20.71 -29.23
CA VAL A 9 4.72 -19.31 -29.51
C VAL A 9 3.83 -18.35 -28.74
N GLU A 10 2.53 -18.62 -28.62
CA GLU A 10 1.63 -17.82 -27.79
C GLU A 10 2.01 -17.89 -26.31
N LYS A 11 2.31 -19.08 -25.80
CA LYS A 11 2.76 -19.28 -24.41
C LYS A 11 4.06 -18.53 -24.10
N LEU A 12 5.01 -18.52 -25.04
CA LEU A 12 6.25 -17.74 -24.94
C LEU A 12 5.97 -16.25 -24.96
N LYS A 13 5.07 -15.77 -25.83
CA LYS A 13 4.65 -14.36 -25.86
C LYS A 13 4.01 -13.92 -24.55
N THR A 14 3.10 -14.72 -23.99
CA THR A 14 2.45 -14.41 -22.70
C THR A 14 3.49 -14.32 -21.57
N LYS A 15 4.44 -15.25 -21.52
CA LYS A 15 5.53 -15.23 -20.53
C LYS A 15 6.44 -14.00 -20.70
N PHE A 16 6.84 -13.69 -21.93
CA PHE A 16 7.67 -12.52 -22.22
C PHE A 16 6.95 -11.21 -21.87
N MET A 17 5.68 -11.08 -22.25
CA MET A 17 4.86 -9.91 -21.91
C MET A 17 4.68 -9.77 -20.40
N SER A 18 4.48 -10.88 -19.68
CA SER A 18 4.44 -10.87 -18.21
C SER A 18 5.76 -10.41 -17.62
N ALA A 19 6.90 -10.94 -18.08
CA ALA A 19 8.22 -10.53 -17.63
C ALA A 19 8.49 -9.03 -17.92
N TRP A 20 8.08 -8.55 -19.10
CA TRP A 20 8.20 -7.14 -19.45
C TRP A 20 7.33 -6.24 -18.56
N HIS A 21 6.09 -6.66 -18.29
CA HIS A 21 5.21 -5.96 -17.36
C HIS A 21 5.77 -5.94 -15.95
N ASN A 22 6.37 -7.04 -15.49
CA ASN A 22 7.05 -7.09 -14.20
C ASN A 22 8.14 -6.04 -14.11
N VAL A 23 9.03 -5.96 -15.11
CA VAL A 23 10.08 -4.92 -15.14
C VAL A 23 9.49 -3.51 -15.16
N LYS A 24 8.48 -3.27 -16.00
CA LYS A 24 7.86 -1.96 -16.17
C LYS A 24 7.16 -1.47 -14.91
N TYR A 25 6.46 -2.35 -14.21
CA TYR A 25 5.62 -2.00 -13.06
C TYR A 25 6.30 -2.19 -11.70
N SER A 26 7.42 -2.93 -11.64
CA SER A 26 8.20 -3.11 -10.40
C SER A 26 9.20 -1.98 -10.12
N TRP A 27 9.42 -1.06 -11.06
CA TRP A 27 10.23 0.14 -10.82
C TRP A 27 9.44 1.17 -10.00
N ALA A 28 9.37 0.96 -8.69
CA ALA A 28 8.84 1.94 -7.76
C ALA A 28 9.92 3.01 -7.49
N LEU A 29 9.92 4.09 -8.27
CA LEU A 29 10.67 5.30 -7.89
C LEU A 29 10.20 5.71 -6.50
N LYS A 30 11.14 5.88 -5.54
CA LYS A 30 10.85 6.42 -4.21
C LYS A 30 10.37 7.87 -4.35
N LEU A 31 9.09 8.07 -4.70
CA LEU A 31 8.46 9.38 -4.65
C LEU A 31 8.32 9.75 -3.18
N LYS A 32 9.13 10.72 -2.74
CA LYS A 32 8.94 11.39 -1.46
C LYS A 32 7.65 12.21 -1.56
N THR A 33 6.56 11.70 -0.99
CA THR A 33 5.29 12.42 -0.91
C THR A 33 5.43 13.57 0.09
N SER A 34 5.04 14.77 -0.30
CA SER A 34 5.00 15.95 0.56
C SER A 34 3.55 16.38 0.76
N PHE A 35 3.17 16.68 2.00
CA PHE A 35 1.85 17.23 2.35
C PHE A 35 2.03 18.65 2.89
N SER A 36 1.12 19.55 2.52
CA SER A 36 1.06 20.88 3.13
C SER A 36 0.69 20.75 4.61
N ARG A 37 1.33 21.52 5.49
CA ARG A 37 0.99 21.57 6.92
C ARG A 37 -0.27 22.38 7.20
N ASP A 38 -0.63 23.28 6.29
CA ASP A 38 -1.74 24.23 6.43
C ASP A 38 -3.08 23.69 5.92
N SER A 39 -3.07 22.54 5.25
CA SER A 39 -4.28 21.94 4.66
C SER A 39 -4.59 20.61 5.34
N PRO A 40 -5.87 20.34 5.68
CA PRO A 40 -6.26 19.05 6.23
C PRO A 40 -6.12 17.94 5.19
N VAL A 41 -5.76 16.75 5.66
CA VAL A 41 -5.75 15.52 4.86
C VAL A 41 -6.96 14.69 5.22
N PHE A 42 -7.75 14.30 4.22
CA PHE A 42 -8.89 13.42 4.42
C PHE A 42 -8.56 11.99 4.02
N LEU A 43 -8.85 11.04 4.90
CA LEU A 43 -8.71 9.60 4.63
C LEU A 43 -10.01 8.90 5.03
N LEU A 44 -10.76 8.41 4.05
CA LEU A 44 -11.97 7.58 4.26
C LEU A 44 -12.91 8.14 5.32
N GLY A 45 -13.26 9.43 5.22
CA GLY A 45 -14.17 10.13 6.12
C GLY A 45 -13.55 10.73 7.39
N LYS A 46 -12.25 10.48 7.68
CA LYS A 46 -11.52 11.15 8.77
C LYS A 46 -10.72 12.35 8.26
N CYS A 47 -10.59 13.37 9.10
CA CYS A 47 -9.83 14.59 8.83
C CYS A 47 -8.60 14.65 9.74
N TYR A 48 -7.44 14.92 9.15
CA TYR A 48 -6.15 15.00 9.83
C TYR A 48 -5.52 16.38 9.62
N HIS A 49 -5.15 17.06 10.70
CA HIS A 49 -4.45 18.34 10.67
C HIS A 49 -2.99 18.15 11.09
N PHE A 50 -2.06 18.67 10.29
CA PHE A 50 -0.61 18.49 10.49
C PHE A 50 0.07 19.71 11.15
N LYS A 51 -0.71 20.75 11.45
CA LYS A 51 -0.29 21.87 12.29
C LYS A 51 -0.40 21.44 13.77
N ALA A 52 0.63 21.69 14.57
CA ALA A 52 0.49 21.59 16.01
C ALA A 52 -0.38 22.77 16.47
N GLU A 53 -1.43 22.51 17.23
CA GLU A 53 -2.12 23.58 17.93
C GLU A 53 -1.17 24.04 19.04
N ASP A 54 -0.65 25.26 18.93
CA ASP A 54 0.06 25.91 20.03
C ASP A 54 -1.01 26.24 21.10
N ASP A 55 -1.33 25.26 21.95
CA ASP A 55 -2.34 25.41 23.00
C ASP A 55 -1.79 26.28 24.13
N ASP A 56 -2.20 27.55 24.12
CA ASP A 56 -2.12 28.46 25.24
C ASP A 56 -3.13 28.00 26.32
N CYS A 57 -2.77 27.00 27.13
CA CYS A 57 -3.51 26.66 28.35
C CYS A 57 -2.58 26.19 29.48
N PHE A 58 -2.43 27.06 30.47
CA PHE A 58 -1.78 26.82 31.76
C PHE A 58 -2.23 25.50 32.43
N SER A 59 -1.30 24.56 32.63
CA SER A 59 -1.25 23.82 33.88
C SER A 59 0.20 23.47 34.24
N GLN A 60 0.66 24.05 35.34
CA GLN A 60 1.87 23.63 36.04
C GLN A 60 1.65 22.20 36.54
N THR A 61 2.41 21.23 36.02
CA THR A 61 3.02 20.21 36.88
C THR A 61 4.23 19.60 36.17
N SER A 62 5.38 19.73 36.81
CA SER A 62 6.67 19.16 36.40
C SER A 62 6.65 17.63 36.41
N CYS A 63 6.95 17.01 35.28
CA CYS A 63 7.46 15.64 35.24
C CYS A 63 8.35 15.46 34.01
N GLU A 64 9.59 15.08 34.26
CA GLU A 64 10.65 14.87 33.26
C GLU A 64 10.35 13.63 32.41
N ALA A 65 10.25 13.80 31.09
CA ALA A 65 10.35 12.73 30.10
C ALA A 65 10.82 13.29 28.75
N SER A 66 12.05 12.94 28.37
CA SER A 66 12.65 12.94 27.02
C SER A 66 12.14 13.95 25.97
N ASP A 67 12.97 14.97 25.73
CA ASP A 67 12.89 15.92 24.61
C ASP A 67 13.00 15.23 23.24
N GLU A 68 11.89 14.81 22.61
CA GLU A 68 11.78 14.74 21.13
C GLU A 68 10.35 14.63 20.55
N ASP A 69 9.26 14.73 21.34
CA ASP A 69 7.89 14.39 20.86
C ASP A 69 6.87 15.55 20.89
N CYS A 70 7.32 16.80 20.74
CA CYS A 70 6.44 17.97 20.95
C CYS A 70 5.94 18.69 19.67
N ALA A 71 6.19 18.19 18.45
CA ALA A 71 5.94 19.01 17.23
C ALA A 71 5.27 18.30 16.03
N THR A 72 4.75 17.10 16.21
CA THR A 72 4.02 16.35 15.18
C THR A 72 2.55 16.36 15.55
N GLY A 73 1.72 17.14 14.85
CA GLY A 73 0.26 17.10 15.02
C GLY A 73 -0.33 15.72 14.71
N ASN A 74 -1.52 15.63 14.11
CA ASN A 74 -2.15 14.33 13.80
C ASN A 74 -1.49 13.59 12.60
N VAL A 75 -0.18 13.80 12.36
CA VAL A 75 0.61 13.18 11.30
C VAL A 75 0.84 11.70 11.55
N GLU A 76 1.19 11.33 12.79
CA GLU A 76 1.46 9.92 13.11
C GLU A 76 0.20 9.08 13.08
N ALA A 77 -0.90 9.61 13.59
CA ALA A 77 -2.18 8.91 13.52
C ALA A 77 -2.72 8.84 12.07
N PHE A 78 -2.43 9.84 11.21
CA PHE A 78 -2.64 9.69 9.75
C PHE A 78 -1.80 8.54 9.19
N ARG A 79 -0.48 8.53 9.45
CA ARG A 79 0.44 7.50 8.94
C ARG A 79 0.02 6.10 9.39
N LYS A 80 -0.35 5.95 10.66
CA LYS A 80 -0.82 4.70 11.23
C LYS A 80 -2.13 4.25 10.58
N ASP A 81 -3.09 5.15 10.39
CA ASP A 81 -4.35 4.81 9.73
C ASP A 81 -4.15 4.43 8.26
N PHE A 82 -3.32 5.18 7.54
CA PHE A 82 -2.96 4.90 6.14
C PHE A 82 -2.28 3.55 5.99
N ALA A 83 -1.25 3.27 6.79
CA ALA A 83 -0.51 2.00 6.74
C ALA A 83 -1.33 0.80 7.26
N SER A 84 -2.41 1.04 7.98
CA SER A 84 -3.35 -0.01 8.40
C SER A 84 -4.31 -0.45 7.30
N ARG A 85 -4.39 0.28 6.17
CA ARG A 85 -5.29 -0.09 5.07
C ARG A 85 -4.73 -1.28 4.31
N VAL A 86 -5.61 -2.22 3.97
CA VAL A 86 -5.23 -3.42 3.20
C VAL A 86 -4.79 -3.01 1.80
N TRP A 87 -3.51 -3.19 1.51
CA TRP A 87 -2.92 -2.90 0.20
C TRP A 87 -2.74 -4.19 -0.59
N LEU A 88 -3.33 -4.24 -1.77
CA LEU A 88 -3.23 -5.37 -2.69
C LEU A 88 -2.61 -4.90 -4.00
N THR A 89 -1.47 -5.49 -4.31
CA THR A 89 -0.69 -5.24 -5.54
C THR A 89 -0.87 -6.39 -6.52
N TYR A 90 -0.28 -6.24 -7.71
CA TYR A 90 -0.05 -7.38 -8.58
C TYR A 90 0.70 -8.51 -7.85
N ARG A 91 0.44 -9.74 -8.28
CA ARG A 91 1.09 -10.96 -7.83
C ARG A 91 1.49 -11.77 -9.04
N GLU A 92 2.52 -12.56 -8.84
CA GLU A 92 3.04 -13.53 -9.80
C GLU A 92 3.24 -14.87 -9.11
N ASP A 93 3.56 -15.89 -9.92
CA ASP A 93 3.77 -17.27 -9.50
C ASP A 93 2.61 -17.88 -8.69
N PHE A 94 1.40 -17.37 -8.87
CA PHE A 94 0.20 -18.03 -8.37
C PHE A 94 -0.19 -19.22 -9.26
N ALA A 95 -0.87 -20.20 -8.66
CA ALA A 95 -1.36 -21.37 -9.38
C ALA A 95 -2.19 -20.95 -10.61
N PRO A 96 -2.00 -21.59 -11.78
CA PRO A 96 -2.71 -21.19 -13.00
C PRO A 96 -4.22 -21.08 -12.78
N LEU A 97 -4.82 -19.96 -13.23
CA LEU A 97 -6.25 -19.78 -13.07
C LEU A 97 -7.01 -20.88 -13.83
N PRO A 98 -8.09 -21.45 -13.26
CA PRO A 98 -8.85 -22.52 -13.89
C PRO A 98 -9.23 -22.19 -15.35
N GLY A 99 -8.85 -23.05 -16.28
CA GLY A 99 -9.12 -22.85 -17.71
C GLY A 99 -8.16 -21.89 -18.43
N SER A 100 -7.05 -21.48 -17.80
CA SER A 100 -6.04 -20.60 -18.40
C SER A 100 -4.62 -21.05 -18.07
N THR A 101 -3.63 -20.38 -18.68
CA THR A 101 -2.20 -20.49 -18.35
C THR A 101 -1.66 -19.28 -17.58
N LEU A 102 -2.55 -18.37 -17.13
CA LEU A 102 -2.16 -17.15 -16.45
C LEU A 102 -1.74 -17.44 -15.01
N THR A 103 -0.52 -17.03 -14.67
CA THR A 103 0.09 -17.15 -13.32
C THR A 103 0.50 -15.78 -12.73
N SER A 104 0.19 -14.70 -13.44
CA SER A 104 0.44 -13.32 -13.00
C SER A 104 -0.71 -12.41 -13.42
N ASP A 105 -1.04 -11.44 -12.57
CA ASP A 105 -2.01 -10.39 -12.88
C ASP A 105 -1.37 -9.06 -13.32
N CYS A 106 -0.05 -9.05 -13.51
CA CYS A 106 0.69 -7.88 -13.98
C CYS A 106 0.21 -7.38 -15.34
N GLY A 107 -0.25 -6.12 -15.37
CA GLY A 107 -0.70 -5.43 -16.58
C GLY A 107 -2.18 -5.61 -16.95
N TRP A 108 -2.94 -6.46 -16.24
CA TRP A 108 -4.39 -6.60 -16.46
C TRP A 108 -5.20 -6.63 -15.16
N GLY A 109 -4.58 -6.93 -14.01
CA GLY A 109 -5.26 -7.09 -12.72
C GLY A 109 -5.59 -5.80 -11.97
N CYS A 110 -5.24 -4.61 -12.47
CA CYS A 110 -5.28 -3.38 -11.66
C CYS A 110 -6.68 -3.05 -11.14
N MET A 111 -7.70 -3.17 -11.99
CA MET A 111 -9.09 -2.95 -11.58
C MET A 111 -9.56 -4.02 -10.59
N LEU A 112 -9.10 -5.26 -10.73
CA LEU A 112 -9.43 -6.35 -9.80
C LEU A 112 -8.82 -6.07 -8.42
N ARG A 113 -7.54 -5.66 -8.37
CA ARG A 113 -6.87 -5.28 -7.12
C ARG A 113 -7.54 -4.08 -6.45
N ALA A 114 -7.92 -3.06 -7.21
CA ALA A 114 -8.69 -1.93 -6.69
C ALA A 114 -10.04 -2.37 -6.10
N GLY A 115 -10.78 -3.24 -6.79
CA GLY A 115 -12.03 -3.82 -6.29
C GLY A 115 -11.83 -4.64 -5.00
N GLN A 116 -10.78 -5.46 -4.95
CA GLN A 116 -10.42 -6.21 -3.74
C GLN A 116 -10.10 -5.28 -2.56
N MET A 117 -9.37 -4.18 -2.78
CA MET A 117 -9.07 -3.20 -1.72
C MET A 117 -10.34 -2.49 -1.22
N MET A 118 -11.25 -2.11 -2.12
CA MET A 118 -12.54 -1.52 -1.71
C MET A 118 -13.37 -2.49 -0.87
N LEU A 119 -13.47 -3.76 -1.30
CA LEU A 119 -14.19 -4.79 -0.55
C LEU A 119 -13.51 -5.07 0.80
N ALA A 120 -12.18 -5.19 0.82
CA ALA A 120 -11.42 -5.39 2.05
C ALA A 120 -11.67 -4.23 3.04
N GLN A 121 -11.69 -2.99 2.57
CA GLN A 121 -12.02 -1.85 3.41
C GLN A 121 -13.47 -1.91 3.94
N ALA A 122 -14.44 -2.33 3.13
CA ALA A 122 -15.81 -2.53 3.60
C ALA A 122 -15.90 -3.62 4.70
N LEU A 123 -15.16 -4.73 4.54
CA LEU A 123 -15.08 -5.79 5.55
C LEU A 123 -14.41 -5.29 6.84
N VAL A 124 -13.32 -4.53 6.75
CA VAL A 124 -12.67 -3.90 7.90
C VAL A 124 -13.66 -2.99 8.63
N LEU A 125 -14.41 -2.14 7.91
CA LEU A 125 -15.42 -1.29 8.51
C LEU A 125 -16.53 -2.09 9.21
N HIS A 126 -16.99 -3.18 8.58
CA HIS A 126 -18.08 -4.00 9.10
C HIS A 126 -17.69 -4.78 10.37
N PHE A 127 -16.49 -5.37 10.39
CA PHE A 127 -16.07 -6.27 11.48
C PHE A 127 -15.22 -5.60 12.56
N LEU A 128 -14.41 -4.59 12.20
CA LEU A 128 -13.44 -3.96 13.10
C LEU A 128 -13.76 -2.49 13.39
N GLY A 129 -14.58 -1.86 12.54
CA GLY A 129 -14.95 -0.45 12.65
C GLY A 129 -13.93 0.51 12.03
N ARG A 130 -14.33 1.78 11.86
CA ARG A 130 -13.49 2.83 11.25
C ARG A 130 -12.28 3.22 12.10
N GLU A 131 -12.38 3.06 13.42
CA GLU A 131 -11.31 3.39 14.37
C GLU A 131 -10.20 2.34 14.44
N TRP A 132 -10.43 1.14 13.88
CA TRP A 132 -9.42 0.10 13.89
C TRP A 132 -8.17 0.50 13.10
N THR A 133 -7.02 0.27 13.73
CA THR A 133 -5.69 0.38 13.13
C THR A 133 -4.87 -0.86 13.48
N TRP A 134 -3.96 -1.24 12.59
CA TRP A 134 -3.02 -2.32 12.84
C TRP A 134 -1.89 -1.83 13.76
N SER A 135 -1.59 -2.61 14.80
CA SER A 135 -0.62 -2.24 15.85
C SER A 135 0.78 -2.01 15.30
N GLU A 136 1.18 -2.80 14.31
CA GLU A 136 2.52 -2.83 13.70
C GLU A 136 2.58 -2.00 12.39
N ALA A 137 1.58 -1.15 12.12
CA ALA A 137 1.51 -0.41 10.87
C ALA A 137 2.71 0.52 10.61
N LEU A 138 3.34 1.05 11.68
CA LEU A 138 4.51 1.93 11.57
C LEU A 138 5.85 1.18 11.64
N THR A 139 5.84 -0.09 12.03
CA THR A 139 7.05 -0.93 12.09
C THR A 139 7.32 -1.66 10.79
N LEU A 140 6.43 -1.55 9.80
CA LEU A 140 6.72 -1.98 8.43
C LEU A 140 7.98 -1.27 7.95
N GLN A 141 9.04 -2.05 7.76
CA GLN A 141 10.19 -1.58 7.01
C GLN A 141 9.70 -1.07 5.65
N PRO A 142 10.26 0.04 5.13
CA PRO A 142 10.11 0.35 3.72
C PRO A 142 10.36 -0.94 2.95
N LEU A 143 9.41 -1.37 2.13
CA LEU A 143 9.59 -2.57 1.33
C LEU A 143 10.85 -2.32 0.48
N ASP A 144 11.99 -2.85 0.89
CA ASP A 144 13.25 -2.73 0.17
C ASP A 144 13.10 -3.59 -1.07
N THR A 145 12.61 -2.94 -2.14
CA THR A 145 12.40 -3.53 -3.46
C THR A 145 13.71 -4.09 -4.06
N GLU A 146 14.85 -3.84 -3.43
CA GLU A 146 16.17 -4.35 -3.83
C GLU A 146 16.43 -5.81 -3.43
N THR A 147 15.58 -6.43 -2.61
CA THR A 147 15.73 -7.86 -2.26
C THR A 147 15.31 -8.82 -3.38
N TRP A 148 14.69 -8.33 -4.45
CA TRP A 148 14.18 -9.18 -5.55
C TRP A 148 15.18 -9.47 -6.68
N THR A 149 16.39 -8.89 -6.68
CA THR A 149 17.39 -9.12 -7.75
C THR A 149 18.56 -10.01 -7.33
N ALA A 150 18.51 -10.60 -6.13
CA ALA A 150 19.57 -11.47 -5.62
C ALA A 150 19.08 -12.91 -5.39
N THR A 151 18.60 -13.60 -6.43
CA THR A 151 18.77 -15.06 -6.55
C THR A 151 18.71 -15.50 -8.00
#